data_AF-V7HX99-F1
#
_entry.id   AF-V7HX99-F1
#
_cell.length_a   1.000
_cell.length_b   1.000
_cell.length_c   1.000
_cell.angle_alpha   90.00
_cell.angle_beta   90.00
_cell.angle_gamma   90.00
#
_symmetry.space_group_name_H-M   'P 1'
#
loop_
_entity.id
_entity.type
_entity.pdbx_description
1 polymer ?
#
loop_
_entity_poly.entity_id
_entity_poly.type
_entity_poly.pdbx_seq_one_letter_code
_entity_poly.pdbx_strand_id
1 'polypeptide(L)'
;MKSKGDIDIMKKVILLGMSALTALSLSACQSRKQNSSNSSSAQVSSISEKKNKKWSYKNGKIITNDQTFKQTKSQLASSADGKEFLVLSYDVTNTSKKDQVSTVLKSIVEPFQNGKKLQSVESDFPENDALKTQVKNLEKKLQPSETTTVSLIYELIDQSEVTLKYKGEMYQKIGSSKLDVTDLSQMEVQAPSSAQSGYDQPSTASQASTTTDTSSVEDDGDTYVDEDDGESYEDDSSASLNSILEQWHREEQKANEYQQDENGQWYHEINGSAYPVDAPPADWP
;
A
#
# COMPACT_ATOMS: atom_id res chain seq x y z
N MET A 1 -28.05 -9.74 66.05
CA MET A 1 -27.03 -8.72 65.72
C MET A 1 -27.20 -8.37 64.25
N LYS A 2 -27.55 -7.11 63.97
CA LYS A 2 -27.64 -6.50 62.64
C LYS A 2 -26.23 -6.08 62.21
N SER A 3 -25.86 -6.32 60.95
CA SER A 3 -25.33 -5.26 60.08
C SER A 3 -25.40 -5.69 58.63
N LYS A 4 -26.24 -5.01 57.86
CA LYS A 4 -26.12 -4.81 56.42
C LYS A 4 -25.01 -3.77 56.20
N GLY A 5 -24.31 -3.85 55.07
CA GLY A 5 -23.55 -2.75 54.47
C GLY A 5 -23.63 -2.99 52.96
N ASP A 6 -24.56 -2.34 52.27
CA ASP A 6 -24.52 -0.97 51.75
C ASP A 6 -23.93 -0.96 50.34
N ILE A 7 -24.86 -0.89 49.39
CA ILE A 7 -24.68 -0.62 47.96
C ILE A 7 -25.06 0.85 47.79
N ASP A 8 -24.07 1.71 47.49
CA ASP A 8 -24.27 3.07 46.99
C ASP A 8 -23.55 3.12 45.63
N ILE A 9 -24.21 3.13 44.48
CA ILE A 9 -24.93 4.25 43.85
C ILE A 9 -24.14 5.56 43.93
N MET A 10 -23.36 5.88 42.90
CA MET A 10 -23.01 7.27 42.61
C MET A 10 -23.31 7.61 41.15
N LYS A 11 -24.47 8.23 40.97
CA LYS A 11 -24.93 8.91 39.76
C LYS A 11 -24.43 10.36 39.78
N LYS A 12 -23.86 10.80 38.66
CA LYS A 12 -23.88 12.17 38.07
C LYS A 12 -23.33 13.37 38.86
N VAL A 13 -22.31 14.04 38.30
CA VAL A 13 -22.07 15.51 38.25
C VAL A 13 -21.09 15.75 37.07
N ILE A 14 -21.45 16.18 35.85
CA ILE A 14 -21.68 17.55 35.29
C ILE A 14 -20.65 18.64 35.67
N LEU A 15 -19.79 19.02 34.72
CA LEU A 15 -19.20 20.38 34.60
C LEU A 15 -18.67 20.58 33.17
N LEU A 16 -19.41 21.14 32.21
CA LEU A 16 -19.47 22.58 31.84
C LEU A 16 -18.11 23.31 31.83
N GLY A 17 -17.59 23.57 30.61
CA GLY A 17 -16.47 24.48 30.36
C GLY A 17 -16.64 25.19 29.00
N MET A 18 -17.01 26.48 29.06
CA MET A 18 -17.29 27.37 27.95
C MET A 18 -16.03 27.86 27.21
N SER A 19 -16.20 28.02 25.90
CA SER A 19 -15.83 29.17 25.06
C SER A 19 -14.41 29.77 25.15
N ALA A 20 -13.69 29.71 24.03
CA ALA A 20 -12.91 30.84 23.54
C ALA A 20 -13.05 30.96 22.01
N LEU A 21 -13.79 31.98 21.57
CA LEU A 21 -13.73 32.52 20.23
C LEU A 21 -12.41 33.29 20.09
N THR A 22 -11.67 33.04 19.01
CA THR A 22 -10.76 34.04 18.42
C THR A 22 -10.91 33.99 16.91
N ALA A 23 -11.77 34.88 16.40
CA ALA A 23 -11.73 35.32 15.02
C ALA A 23 -10.65 36.40 14.90
N LEU A 24 -9.64 36.18 14.08
CA LEU A 24 -8.74 37.23 13.60
C LEU A 24 -9.09 37.52 12.14
N SER A 25 -9.79 38.64 11.97
CA SER A 25 -9.96 39.31 10.69
C SER A 25 -8.64 39.99 10.32
N LEU A 26 -8.06 39.67 9.15
CA LEU A 26 -7.13 40.59 8.49
C LEU A 26 -7.88 41.42 7.45
N SER A 27 -7.92 42.71 7.73
CA SER A 27 -8.43 43.77 6.88
C SER A 27 -7.54 44.03 5.68
N ALA A 28 -8.21 44.25 4.54
CA ALA A 28 -8.00 45.34 3.60
C ALA A 28 -6.57 45.72 3.17
N CYS A 29 -6.29 45.49 1.88
CA CYS A 29 -5.70 46.52 1.03
C CYS A 29 -6.62 46.73 -0.17
N GLN A 30 -7.32 47.86 -0.16
CA GLN A 30 -8.16 48.34 -1.25
C GLN A 30 -7.45 49.51 -1.95
N SER A 31 -7.48 49.45 -3.28
CA SER A 31 -7.37 50.53 -4.27
C SER A 31 -6.01 51.17 -4.56
N ARG A 32 -5.58 51.02 -5.82
CA ARG A 32 -5.43 52.16 -6.74
C ARG A 32 -5.63 51.72 -8.20
N LYS A 33 -6.71 52.22 -8.81
CA LYS A 33 -6.81 52.39 -10.27
C LYS A 33 -5.81 53.47 -10.67
N GLN A 34 -4.85 53.14 -11.51
CA GLN A 34 -4.16 54.12 -12.36
C GLN A 34 -4.27 53.61 -13.79
N ASN A 35 -4.98 54.39 -14.60
CA ASN A 35 -5.05 54.25 -16.04
C ASN A 35 -3.99 55.18 -16.63
N SER A 36 -2.95 54.63 -17.28
CA SER A 36 -2.19 55.35 -18.31
C SER A 36 -1.25 54.42 -19.08
N SER A 37 -1.41 54.50 -20.41
CA SER A 37 -0.43 54.28 -21.48
C SER A 37 0.18 52.90 -21.70
N ASN A 38 -0.34 52.24 -22.74
CA ASN A 38 0.38 51.57 -23.83
C ASN A 38 1.90 51.41 -23.65
N SER A 39 2.34 50.17 -23.46
CA SER A 39 3.60 49.68 -24.03
C SER A 39 3.45 48.20 -24.36
N SER A 40 3.46 47.91 -25.66
CA SER A 40 3.46 46.57 -26.22
C SER A 40 4.58 45.72 -25.62
N SER A 41 4.23 44.59 -25.00
CA SER A 41 5.17 43.52 -24.72
C SER A 41 4.42 42.21 -24.68
N ALA A 42 4.71 41.38 -25.69
CA ALA A 42 4.47 39.96 -25.84
C ALA A 42 3.28 39.33 -25.08
N GLN A 43 2.34 38.77 -25.83
CA GLN A 43 1.57 37.60 -25.39
C GLN A 43 2.56 36.54 -24.88
N VAL A 44 2.78 36.51 -23.57
CA VAL A 44 3.17 35.30 -22.89
C VAL A 44 1.94 34.42 -22.99
N SER A 45 1.94 33.55 -24.01
CA SER A 45 1.10 32.36 -24.02
C SER A 45 1.20 31.77 -22.63
N SER A 46 0.10 31.86 -21.86
CA SER A 46 -0.04 31.10 -20.64
C SER A 46 0.14 29.65 -21.07
N ILE A 47 1.34 29.13 -20.85
CA ILE A 47 1.58 27.70 -20.82
C ILE A 47 0.61 27.25 -19.73
N SER A 48 -0.52 26.70 -20.14
CA SER A 48 -1.42 26.02 -19.24
C SER A 48 -0.54 25.03 -18.48
N GLU A 49 -0.23 25.37 -17.24
CA GLU A 49 0.38 24.45 -16.30
C GLU A 49 -0.49 23.21 -16.36
N LYS A 50 0.02 22.14 -16.99
CA LYS A 50 -0.56 20.82 -16.80
C LYS A 50 -0.64 20.69 -15.29
N LYS A 51 -1.86 20.61 -14.75
CA LYS A 51 -2.08 20.31 -13.34
C LYS A 51 -1.29 19.04 -13.04
N ASN A 52 -0.07 19.17 -12.51
CA ASN A 52 0.63 18.06 -11.90
C ASN A 52 -0.33 17.55 -10.83
N LYS A 53 -0.84 16.34 -11.00
CA LYS A 53 -1.77 15.72 -10.05
C LYS A 53 -0.99 15.40 -8.79
N LYS A 54 -0.82 16.41 -7.93
CA LYS A 54 -0.15 16.28 -6.64
C LYS A 54 -0.83 15.16 -5.85
N TRP A 55 -0.03 14.23 -5.34
CA TRP A 55 -0.55 13.13 -4.53
C TRP A 55 -1.38 13.70 -3.37
N SER A 56 -2.53 13.09 -3.09
CA SER A 56 -3.43 13.58 -2.06
C SER A 56 -4.30 12.48 -1.47
N TYR A 57 -4.73 12.68 -0.22
CA TYR A 57 -5.74 11.88 0.44
C TYR A 57 -7.00 12.72 0.67
N LYS A 58 -8.12 12.35 0.05
CA LYS A 58 -9.41 13.04 0.18
C LYS A 58 -10.55 12.04 0.16
N ASN A 59 -11.49 12.16 1.09
CA ASN A 59 -12.71 11.34 1.15
C ASN A 59 -12.42 9.82 1.12
N GLY A 60 -11.43 9.35 1.90
CA GLY A 60 -11.06 7.93 1.94
C GLY A 60 -10.37 7.42 0.66
N LYS A 61 -9.97 8.32 -0.24
CA LYS A 61 -9.33 8.02 -1.52
C LYS A 61 -7.94 8.64 -1.58
N ILE A 62 -6.95 7.80 -1.86
CA ILE A 62 -5.60 8.21 -2.23
C ILE A 62 -5.59 8.42 -3.73
N ILE A 63 -5.09 9.57 -4.17
CA ILE A 63 -4.96 9.94 -5.58
C ILE A 63 -3.48 10.16 -5.84
N THR A 64 -2.91 9.42 -6.79
CA THR A 64 -1.55 9.61 -7.30
C THR A 64 -1.59 10.15 -8.72
N ASN A 65 -0.44 10.26 -9.38
CA ASN A 65 -0.36 10.65 -10.79
C ASN A 65 -1.09 9.63 -11.69
N ASP A 66 -0.87 8.35 -11.42
CA ASP A 66 -1.20 7.26 -12.34
C ASP A 66 -2.30 6.33 -11.82
N GLN A 67 -2.56 6.30 -10.51
CA GLN A 67 -3.55 5.41 -9.92
C GLN A 67 -4.40 6.12 -8.87
N THR A 68 -5.54 5.51 -8.56
CA THR A 68 -6.30 5.89 -7.37
C THR A 68 -6.64 4.68 -6.53
N PHE A 69 -6.52 4.83 -5.21
CA PHE A 69 -6.76 3.78 -4.24
C PHE A 69 -7.89 4.22 -3.32
N LYS A 70 -9.01 3.52 -3.36
CA LYS A 70 -10.17 3.78 -2.48
C LYS A 70 -10.24 2.66 -1.47
N GLN A 71 -10.07 2.99 -0.19
CA GLN A 71 -10.25 1.99 0.87
C GLN A 71 -11.71 1.53 0.88
N THR A 72 -11.93 0.23 0.70
CA THR A 72 -13.27 -0.36 0.63
C THR A 72 -13.65 -1.06 1.93
N LYS A 73 -12.68 -1.67 2.60
CA LYS A 73 -12.92 -2.42 3.83
C LYS A 73 -11.68 -2.45 4.74
N SER A 74 -11.95 -2.47 6.04
CA SER A 74 -10.99 -2.81 7.09
C SER A 74 -11.61 -3.91 7.93
N GLN A 75 -10.86 -4.96 8.20
CA GLN A 75 -11.36 -6.14 8.91
C GLN A 75 -10.21 -6.86 9.62
N LEU A 76 -10.58 -7.69 10.59
CA LEU A 76 -9.65 -8.57 11.30
C LEU A 76 -9.57 -9.92 10.59
N ALA A 77 -8.42 -10.55 10.67
CA ALA A 77 -8.27 -11.96 10.36
C ALA A 77 -7.46 -12.62 11.47
N SER A 78 -7.79 -13.87 11.82
CA SER A 78 -7.08 -14.61 12.86
C SER A 78 -6.55 -15.92 12.30
N SER A 79 -5.30 -16.24 12.61
CA SER A 79 -4.68 -17.51 12.25
C SER A 79 -4.95 -18.58 13.30
N ALA A 80 -4.67 -19.84 12.97
CA ALA A 80 -4.89 -20.98 13.85
C ALA A 80 -4.03 -20.94 15.14
N ASP A 81 -2.88 -20.27 15.10
CA ASP A 81 -1.99 -20.03 16.25
C ASP A 81 -2.42 -18.83 17.11
N GLY A 82 -3.53 -18.17 16.77
CA GLY A 82 -4.12 -17.09 17.56
C GLY A 82 -3.52 -15.71 17.30
N LYS A 83 -2.70 -15.55 16.25
CA LYS A 83 -2.28 -14.21 15.80
C LYS A 83 -3.43 -13.49 15.13
N GLU A 84 -3.48 -12.17 15.32
CA GLU A 84 -4.49 -11.30 14.72
C GLU A 84 -3.84 -10.36 13.70
N PHE A 85 -4.53 -10.17 12.60
CA PHE A 85 -4.08 -9.37 11.47
C PHE A 85 -5.11 -8.31 11.12
N LEU A 86 -4.63 -7.11 10.81
CA LEU A 86 -5.39 -6.08 10.15
C LEU A 86 -5.32 -6.27 8.64
N VAL A 87 -6.47 -6.46 8.00
CA VAL A 87 -6.60 -6.52 6.54
C VAL A 87 -7.22 -5.22 6.05
N LEU A 88 -6.51 -4.52 5.17
CA LEU A 88 -6.97 -3.30 4.51
C LEU A 88 -7.19 -3.57 3.02
N SER A 89 -8.44 -3.55 2.58
CA SER A 89 -8.80 -3.75 1.17
C SER A 89 -9.01 -2.41 0.46
N TYR A 90 -8.51 -2.31 -0.76
CA TYR A 90 -8.60 -1.14 -1.60
C TYR A 90 -9.06 -1.52 -3.01
N ASP A 91 -9.95 -0.72 -3.58
CA ASP A 91 -10.15 -0.70 -5.02
C ASP A 91 -9.08 0.19 -5.65
N VAL A 92 -8.30 -0.39 -6.56
CA VAL A 92 -7.22 0.29 -7.28
C VAL A 92 -7.63 0.46 -8.72
N THR A 93 -7.73 1.72 -9.16
CA THR A 93 -8.02 2.07 -10.55
C THR A 93 -6.77 2.64 -11.21
N ASN A 94 -6.37 2.08 -12.35
CA ASN A 94 -5.35 2.70 -13.21
C ASN A 94 -5.96 3.90 -13.93
N THR A 95 -5.46 5.10 -13.64
CA THR A 95 -5.91 6.37 -14.26
C THR A 95 -4.91 6.93 -15.26
N SER A 96 -3.82 6.22 -15.51
CA SER A 96 -2.84 6.56 -16.53
C SER A 96 -3.25 6.04 -17.90
N LYS A 97 -2.44 6.36 -18.93
CA LYS A 97 -2.61 5.85 -20.30
C LYS A 97 -1.79 4.60 -20.59
N LYS A 98 -1.02 4.13 -19.62
CA LYS A 98 -0.14 2.97 -19.73
C LYS A 98 -0.55 1.93 -18.70
N ASP A 99 -0.05 0.73 -18.87
CA ASP A 99 -0.21 -0.31 -17.87
C ASP A 99 0.49 0.07 -16.56
N GLN A 100 -0.11 -0.30 -15.43
CA GLN A 100 0.41 0.00 -14.10
C GLN A 100 0.38 -1.23 -13.20
N VAL A 101 1.31 -1.30 -12.26
CA VAL A 101 1.33 -2.26 -11.15
C VAL A 101 1.14 -1.49 -9.85
N SER A 102 0.50 -2.09 -8.85
CA SER A 102 -0.02 -1.37 -7.68
C SER A 102 0.84 -1.53 -6.41
N THR A 103 2.07 -2.01 -6.54
CA THR A 103 2.99 -2.25 -5.41
C THR A 103 3.33 -0.98 -4.62
N VAL A 104 3.26 0.20 -5.26
CA VAL A 104 3.46 1.51 -4.60
C VAL A 104 2.52 1.72 -3.40
N LEU A 105 1.37 1.06 -3.37
CA LEU A 105 0.43 1.14 -2.26
C LEU A 105 1.07 0.71 -0.93
N LYS A 106 2.00 -0.26 -0.94
CA LYS A 106 2.74 -0.73 0.25
C LYS A 106 3.57 0.40 0.88
N SER A 107 4.09 1.32 0.07
CA SER A 107 4.89 2.47 0.53
C SER A 107 4.02 3.68 0.90
N ILE A 108 2.80 3.75 0.38
CA ILE A 108 1.86 4.83 0.67
C ILE A 108 1.20 4.64 2.04
N VAL A 109 0.78 3.43 2.36
CA VAL A 109 -0.04 3.14 3.55
C VAL A 109 0.85 2.60 4.67
N GLU A 110 0.97 3.37 5.75
CA GLU A 110 1.72 2.97 6.93
C GLU A 110 0.82 2.95 8.17
N PRO A 111 0.40 1.75 8.62
CA PRO A 111 -0.30 1.59 9.89
C PRO A 111 0.66 1.67 11.08
N PHE A 112 0.21 2.34 12.14
CA PHE A 112 0.89 2.45 13.42
C PHE A 112 -0.04 2.08 14.57
N GLN A 113 0.49 1.40 15.58
CA GLN A 113 -0.21 1.05 16.81
C GLN A 113 0.73 1.29 17.99
N ASN A 114 0.25 1.95 19.05
CA ASN A 114 1.07 2.34 20.20
C ASN A 114 2.39 3.04 19.82
N GLY A 115 2.38 3.85 18.75
CA GLY A 115 3.55 4.55 18.24
C GLY A 115 4.52 3.71 17.40
N LYS A 116 4.30 2.39 17.27
CA LYS A 116 5.12 1.48 16.46
C LYS A 116 4.48 1.24 15.09
N LYS A 117 5.29 1.20 14.03
CA LYS A 117 4.83 0.82 12.68
C LYS A 117 4.50 -0.68 12.70
N LEU A 118 3.33 -1.07 12.18
CA LEU A 118 2.98 -2.49 12.07
C LEU A 118 3.78 -3.15 10.95
N GLN A 119 4.09 -4.43 11.13
CA GLN A 119 4.80 -5.24 10.14
C GLN A 119 3.83 -5.69 9.05
N SER A 120 4.20 -5.49 7.79
CA SER A 120 3.47 -6.04 6.65
C SER A 120 3.70 -7.55 6.57
N VAL A 121 2.65 -8.28 6.23
CA VAL A 121 2.63 -9.74 6.16
C VAL A 121 2.30 -10.12 4.72
N GLU A 122 3.23 -10.80 4.04
CA GLU A 122 3.08 -11.20 2.64
C GLU A 122 2.80 -12.71 2.49
N SER A 123 3.20 -13.48 3.48
CA SER A 123 2.94 -14.92 3.66
C SER A 123 2.46 -15.15 5.10
N ASP A 124 1.91 -16.34 5.39
CA ASP A 124 1.57 -16.75 6.78
C ASP A 124 0.39 -16.00 7.43
N PHE A 125 -0.52 -15.48 6.62
CA PHE A 125 -1.83 -15.00 7.06
C PHE A 125 -2.91 -16.11 6.93
N PRO A 126 -4.10 -15.94 7.51
CA PRO A 126 -5.12 -16.99 7.56
C PRO A 126 -5.54 -17.49 6.19
N GLU A 127 -5.86 -18.78 6.12
CA GLU A 127 -6.06 -19.43 4.84
C GLU A 127 -7.39 -19.03 4.19
N ASN A 128 -7.28 -18.15 3.19
CA ASN A 128 -8.41 -17.56 2.49
C ASN A 128 -8.02 -17.25 1.04
N ASP A 129 -8.61 -17.97 0.07
CA ASP A 129 -8.26 -17.87 -1.34
C ASP A 129 -8.56 -16.48 -1.94
N ALA A 130 -9.64 -15.84 -1.49
CA ALA A 130 -9.99 -14.50 -1.92
C ALA A 130 -8.95 -13.48 -1.45
N LEU A 131 -8.50 -13.60 -0.19
CA LEU A 131 -7.46 -12.75 0.36
C LEU A 131 -6.13 -12.94 -0.37
N LYS A 132 -5.71 -14.18 -0.62
CA LYS A 132 -4.50 -14.49 -1.40
C LYS A 132 -4.55 -13.89 -2.79
N THR A 133 -5.69 -13.98 -3.46
CA THR A 133 -5.90 -13.38 -4.78
C THR A 133 -5.76 -11.86 -4.71
N GLN A 134 -6.36 -11.21 -3.72
CA GLN A 134 -6.26 -9.77 -3.53
C GLN A 134 -4.83 -9.30 -3.20
N VAL A 135 -4.05 -10.08 -2.44
CA VAL A 135 -2.63 -9.78 -2.20
C VAL A 135 -1.84 -9.89 -3.51
N LYS A 136 -2.03 -10.97 -4.27
CA LYS A 136 -1.39 -11.16 -5.59
C LYS A 136 -1.75 -10.07 -6.60
N ASN A 137 -2.96 -9.51 -6.50
CA ASN A 137 -3.39 -8.41 -7.38
C ASN A 137 -2.54 -7.14 -7.24
N LEU A 138 -1.74 -6.97 -6.18
CA LEU A 138 -0.77 -5.87 -6.08
C LEU A 138 0.25 -5.89 -7.22
N GLU A 139 0.63 -7.09 -7.67
CA GLU A 139 1.62 -7.32 -8.74
C GLU A 139 0.97 -7.47 -10.12
N LYS A 140 -0.36 -7.58 -10.16
CA LYS A 140 -1.10 -7.67 -11.42
C LYS A 140 -0.92 -6.37 -12.22
N LYS A 141 -0.57 -6.53 -13.49
CA LYS A 141 -0.57 -5.45 -14.47
C LYS A 141 -2.01 -5.04 -14.80
N LEU A 142 -2.35 -3.78 -14.52
CA LEU A 142 -3.65 -3.17 -14.78
C LEU A 142 -3.60 -2.35 -16.06
N GLN A 143 -4.52 -2.63 -16.98
CA GLN A 143 -4.70 -1.83 -18.20
C GLN A 143 -5.29 -0.45 -17.86
N PRO A 144 -5.19 0.55 -18.76
CA PRO A 144 -5.80 1.87 -18.55
C PRO A 144 -7.29 1.76 -18.19
N SER A 145 -7.71 2.48 -17.15
CA SER A 145 -9.08 2.46 -16.58
C SER A 145 -9.52 1.15 -15.92
N GLU A 146 -8.69 0.10 -15.92
CA GLU A 146 -8.99 -1.13 -15.19
C GLU A 146 -9.02 -0.87 -13.69
N THR A 147 -9.94 -1.55 -12.99
CA THR A 147 -10.02 -1.54 -11.53
C THR A 147 -9.90 -2.97 -11.01
N THR A 148 -9.10 -3.16 -9.96
CA THR A 148 -9.02 -4.41 -9.22
C THR A 148 -9.07 -4.16 -7.72
N THR A 149 -9.43 -5.16 -6.95
CA THR A 149 -9.33 -5.11 -5.49
C THR A 149 -8.01 -5.72 -5.05
N VAL A 150 -7.29 -4.97 -4.21
CA VAL A 150 -6.05 -5.42 -3.57
C VAL A 150 -6.21 -5.39 -2.05
N SER A 151 -5.39 -6.17 -1.34
CA SER A 151 -5.37 -6.17 0.12
C SER A 151 -3.95 -6.04 0.64
N LEU A 152 -3.78 -5.23 1.68
CA LEU A 152 -2.58 -5.16 2.52
C LEU A 152 -2.90 -5.82 3.87
N ILE A 153 -1.95 -6.56 4.41
CA ILE A 153 -2.12 -7.32 5.64
C ILE A 153 -1.01 -6.92 6.61
N TYR A 154 -1.37 -6.68 7.86
CA TYR A 154 -0.43 -6.29 8.90
C TYR A 154 -0.69 -7.08 10.19
N GLU A 155 0.37 -7.52 10.87
CA GLU A 155 0.25 -8.15 12.19
C GLU A 155 -0.09 -7.08 13.24
N LEU A 156 -1.16 -7.32 14.02
CA LEU A 156 -1.57 -6.43 15.11
C LEU A 156 -0.72 -6.68 16.35
N ILE A 157 -0.43 -5.61 17.10
CA ILE A 157 0.27 -5.70 18.38
C ILE A 157 -0.71 -6.08 19.49
N ASP A 158 -1.87 -5.42 19.50
CA ASP A 158 -2.95 -5.63 20.45
C ASP A 158 -4.28 -5.10 19.86
N GLN A 159 -5.28 -4.83 20.72
CA GLN A 159 -6.61 -4.34 20.34
C GLN A 159 -6.73 -2.80 20.40
N SER A 160 -5.62 -2.06 20.56
CA SER A 160 -5.63 -0.60 20.56
C SER A 160 -5.87 -0.01 19.16
N GLU A 161 -6.27 1.26 19.11
CA GLU A 161 -6.52 1.98 17.85
C GLU A 161 -5.31 1.96 16.91
N VAL A 162 -5.56 1.71 15.63
CA VAL A 162 -4.56 1.80 14.57
C VAL A 162 -4.66 3.15 13.88
N THR A 163 -3.53 3.87 13.80
CA THR A 163 -3.39 5.08 13.00
C THR A 163 -2.82 4.75 11.63
N LEU A 164 -3.58 4.98 10.57
CA LEU A 164 -3.08 4.90 9.20
C LEU A 164 -2.47 6.25 8.81
N LYS A 165 -1.20 6.28 8.43
CA LYS A 165 -0.55 7.43 7.81
C LYS A 165 -0.43 7.18 6.31
N TYR A 166 -0.75 8.20 5.52
CA TYR A 166 -0.66 8.13 4.07
C TYR A 166 0.48 9.04 3.61
N LYS A 167 1.42 8.47 2.85
CA LYS A 167 2.58 9.16 2.28
C LYS A 167 2.39 9.45 0.79
N GLY A 168 2.85 10.62 0.40
CA GLY A 168 2.92 11.10 -0.96
C GLY A 168 4.24 10.75 -1.64
N GLU A 169 4.43 11.31 -2.83
CA GLU A 169 5.75 11.47 -3.45
C GLU A 169 6.76 12.08 -2.45
N MET A 170 8.04 11.68 -2.49
CA MET A 170 9.06 12.14 -1.52
C MET A 170 8.66 11.98 -0.04
N TYR A 171 7.84 10.97 0.29
CA TYR A 171 7.43 10.61 1.65
C TYR A 171 6.65 11.67 2.44
N GLN A 172 6.22 12.75 1.79
CA GLN A 172 5.43 13.80 2.43
C GLN A 172 4.10 13.25 2.97
N LYS A 173 3.70 13.63 4.18
CA LYS A 173 2.38 13.23 4.71
C LYS A 173 1.27 13.86 3.85
N ILE A 174 0.43 13.02 3.25
CA ILE A 174 -0.75 13.47 2.47
C ILE A 174 -2.07 13.29 3.22
N GLY A 175 -2.07 12.53 4.31
CA GLY A 175 -3.24 12.35 5.17
C GLY A 175 -3.00 11.40 6.32
N SER A 176 -4.03 11.21 7.14
CA SER A 176 -4.09 10.15 8.14
C SER A 176 -5.54 9.81 8.47
N SER A 177 -5.78 8.58 8.88
CA SER A 177 -7.06 8.11 9.42
C SER A 177 -6.81 7.23 10.66
N LYS A 178 -7.87 6.95 11.41
CA LYS A 178 -7.86 6.11 12.60
C LYS A 178 -8.85 4.98 12.42
N LEU A 179 -8.49 3.80 12.90
CA LEU A 179 -9.33 2.61 12.92
C LEU A 179 -9.40 2.12 14.36
N ASP A 180 -10.61 2.07 14.92
CA ASP A 180 -10.85 1.35 16.16
C ASP A 180 -10.90 -0.14 15.84
N VAL A 181 -9.92 -0.90 16.32
CA VAL A 181 -9.79 -2.33 16.06
C VAL A 181 -10.99 -3.09 16.61
N THR A 182 -11.60 -2.61 17.71
CA THR A 182 -12.73 -3.27 18.37
C THR A 182 -14.03 -3.17 17.57
N ASP A 183 -14.13 -2.20 16.67
CA ASP A 183 -15.28 -2.01 15.77
C ASP A 183 -15.13 -2.78 14.43
N LEU A 184 -13.98 -3.42 14.19
CA LEU A 184 -13.73 -4.13 12.94
C LEU A 184 -14.39 -5.50 12.94
N SER A 185 -15.07 -5.82 11.83
CA SER A 185 -15.61 -7.16 11.61
C SER A 185 -14.49 -8.18 11.43
N GLN A 186 -14.65 -9.38 11.97
CA GLN A 186 -13.82 -10.54 11.64
C GLN A 186 -14.09 -11.01 10.20
N MET A 187 -13.03 -11.43 9.51
CA MET A 187 -13.12 -12.07 8.21
C MET A 187 -13.80 -13.43 8.36
N GLU A 188 -14.80 -13.72 7.53
CA GLU A 188 -15.33 -15.07 7.43
C GLU A 188 -14.24 -15.99 6.89
N VAL A 189 -13.82 -16.94 7.73
CA VAL A 189 -13.01 -18.07 7.28
C VAL A 189 -13.95 -18.97 6.48
N GLN A 190 -13.64 -19.20 5.20
CA GLN A 190 -14.36 -20.24 4.46
C GLN A 190 -14.12 -21.56 5.19
N ALA A 191 -15.19 -22.16 5.73
CA ALA A 191 -15.10 -23.49 6.30
C ALA A 191 -14.45 -24.41 5.26
N PRO A 192 -13.49 -25.28 5.64
CA PRO A 192 -12.99 -26.27 4.72
C PRO A 192 -14.21 -27.01 4.18
N SER A 193 -14.42 -26.94 2.86
CA SER A 193 -15.47 -27.69 2.19
C SER A 193 -15.37 -29.12 2.70
N SER A 194 -16.29 -29.52 3.58
CA SER A 194 -16.37 -30.88 4.05
C SER A 194 -16.67 -31.69 2.81
N ALA A 195 -15.62 -32.26 2.21
CA ALA A 195 -15.75 -33.26 1.18
C ALA A 195 -16.64 -34.33 1.80
N GLN A 196 -17.90 -34.34 1.37
CA GLN A 196 -18.87 -35.33 1.75
C GLN A 196 -18.25 -36.64 1.25
N SER A 197 -17.72 -37.42 2.19
CA SER A 197 -17.13 -38.73 1.94
C SER A 197 -18.27 -39.63 1.46
N GLY A 198 -18.52 -39.60 0.15
CA GLY A 198 -19.30 -40.58 -0.55
C GLY A 198 -18.48 -41.86 -0.60
N TYR A 199 -18.67 -42.72 0.40
CA TYR A 199 -18.34 -44.12 0.25
C TYR A 199 -19.28 -44.71 -0.80
N ASP A 200 -18.91 -44.64 -2.08
CA ASP A 200 -19.54 -45.44 -3.11
C ASP A 200 -19.15 -46.91 -2.90
N GLN A 201 -20.13 -47.72 -2.51
CA GLN A 201 -20.05 -49.16 -2.62
C GLN A 201 -19.93 -49.60 -4.08
N PRO A 202 -19.17 -50.66 -4.39
CA PRO A 202 -19.03 -51.15 -5.74
C PRO A 202 -20.25 -51.98 -6.17
N SER A 203 -20.96 -51.53 -7.21
CA SER A 203 -21.87 -52.39 -7.97
C SER A 203 -21.16 -52.91 -9.22
N THR A 204 -20.99 -54.24 -9.24
CA THR A 204 -20.66 -55.07 -10.39
C THR A 204 -21.53 -54.78 -11.61
N ALA A 205 -20.92 -54.63 -12.79
CA ALA A 205 -21.13 -55.52 -13.95
C ALA A 205 -20.56 -54.92 -15.25
N SER A 206 -19.82 -55.77 -15.99
CA SER A 206 -19.77 -55.88 -17.47
C SER A 206 -19.44 -54.61 -18.28
N GLN A 207 -18.47 -54.56 -19.19
CA GLN A 207 -18.32 -55.45 -20.34
C GLN A 207 -17.10 -55.03 -21.21
N ALA A 208 -16.61 -56.01 -21.99
CA ALA A 208 -15.96 -55.86 -23.30
C ALA A 208 -14.56 -55.20 -23.38
N SER A 209 -13.56 -56.09 -23.43
CA SER A 209 -12.26 -55.85 -24.03
C SER A 209 -12.36 -55.89 -25.55
N THR A 210 -11.78 -54.90 -26.23
CA THR A 210 -11.36 -54.98 -27.62
C THR A 210 -9.93 -54.45 -27.73
N THR A 211 -9.14 -55.24 -28.47
CA THR A 211 -7.81 -55.01 -29.05
C THR A 211 -7.74 -53.65 -29.79
N THR A 212 -6.58 -53.03 -30.09
CA THR A 212 -5.52 -53.55 -30.98
C THR A 212 -4.27 -52.63 -30.98
N ASP A 213 -3.13 -53.27 -31.26
CA ASP A 213 -1.95 -52.83 -32.04
C ASP A 213 -0.98 -51.72 -31.58
N THR A 214 0.19 -52.22 -31.16
CA THR A 214 1.55 -51.75 -31.48
C THR A 214 1.87 -51.77 -32.98
N SER A 215 2.45 -50.69 -33.53
CA SER A 215 3.63 -50.74 -34.44
C SER A 215 4.16 -49.34 -34.80
N SER A 216 5.42 -49.13 -34.43
CA SER A 216 6.55 -48.43 -35.09
C SER A 216 6.37 -47.85 -36.50
N VAL A 217 6.95 -46.64 -36.70
CA VAL A 217 7.66 -46.18 -37.92
C VAL A 217 8.78 -45.19 -37.51
N GLU A 218 10.01 -45.48 -37.93
CA GLU A 218 11.15 -44.54 -38.04
C GLU A 218 11.04 -43.81 -39.38
N ASP A 219 11.38 -42.51 -39.47
CA ASP A 219 11.93 -41.91 -40.70
C ASP A 219 12.41 -40.46 -40.48
N ASP A 220 13.67 -40.22 -40.83
CA ASP A 220 14.26 -39.13 -41.64
C ASP A 220 13.79 -37.68 -41.37
N GLY A 221 14.64 -36.76 -40.90
CA GLY A 221 15.75 -36.22 -41.68
C GLY A 221 15.28 -34.97 -42.42
N ASP A 222 15.64 -33.76 -41.96
CA ASP A 222 16.20 -32.73 -42.85
C ASP A 222 16.59 -31.43 -42.14
N THR A 223 17.68 -30.91 -42.68
CA THR A 223 18.47 -29.73 -42.37
C THR A 223 17.74 -28.45 -42.78
N TYR A 224 17.75 -27.42 -41.94
CA TYR A 224 17.72 -26.02 -42.43
C TYR A 224 18.78 -25.21 -41.69
N VAL A 225 19.74 -24.75 -42.49
CA VAL A 225 20.69 -23.69 -42.18
C VAL A 225 20.00 -22.39 -42.58
N ASP A 226 19.79 -21.50 -41.63
CA ASP A 226 19.60 -20.08 -41.93
C ASP A 226 20.64 -19.31 -41.11
N GLU A 227 21.63 -18.80 -41.83
CA GLU A 227 22.53 -17.75 -41.40
C GLU A 227 21.71 -16.45 -41.38
N ASP A 228 21.47 -15.88 -40.20
CA ASP A 228 21.00 -14.50 -40.07
C ASP A 228 21.95 -13.74 -39.15
N ASP A 229 22.82 -13.01 -39.82
CA ASP A 229 23.78 -12.01 -39.37
C ASP A 229 23.04 -10.74 -38.94
N GLY A 230 22.37 -10.81 -37.80
CA GLY A 230 21.80 -9.66 -37.10
C GLY A 230 22.76 -9.10 -36.05
N GLU A 231 23.39 -7.96 -36.35
CA GLU A 231 24.18 -7.18 -35.39
C GLU A 231 23.37 -6.91 -34.10
N SER A 232 23.83 -7.50 -32.99
CA SER A 232 23.28 -7.24 -31.67
C SER A 232 23.79 -5.89 -31.17
N TYR A 233 22.92 -4.90 -31.18
CA TYR A 233 23.09 -3.71 -30.34
C TYR A 233 22.99 -4.18 -28.87
N GLU A 234 24.11 -4.19 -28.17
CA GLU A 234 24.13 -4.27 -26.71
C GLU A 234 23.49 -2.99 -26.14
N ASP A 235 22.17 -2.99 -26.00
CA ASP A 235 21.44 -2.02 -25.19
C ASP A 235 21.61 -2.42 -23.72
N ASP A 236 22.68 -1.90 -23.13
CA ASP A 236 23.11 -2.09 -21.74
C ASP A 236 22.19 -1.32 -20.76
N SER A 237 20.87 -1.49 -20.88
CA SER A 237 19.87 -0.81 -20.04
C SER A 237 18.69 -1.68 -19.62
N SER A 238 18.96 -2.95 -19.30
CA SER A 238 18.04 -3.77 -18.52
C SER A 238 18.61 -4.03 -17.13
N ALA A 239 18.79 -2.98 -16.34
CA ALA A 239 18.85 -3.16 -14.89
C ALA A 239 17.55 -3.87 -14.49
N SER A 240 17.67 -5.16 -14.14
CA SER A 240 16.55 -5.96 -13.65
C SER A 240 15.83 -5.19 -12.55
N LEU A 241 14.50 -5.30 -12.45
CA LEU A 241 13.72 -4.63 -11.39
C LEU A 241 14.28 -4.92 -9.99
N ASN A 242 14.91 -6.09 -9.80
CA ASN A 242 15.62 -6.43 -8.58
C ASN A 242 16.85 -5.54 -8.33
N SER A 243 17.61 -5.21 -9.37
CA SER A 243 18.75 -4.29 -9.28
C SER A 243 18.32 -2.87 -8.91
N ILE A 244 17.20 -2.40 -9.48
CA ILE A 244 16.61 -1.10 -9.13
C ILE A 244 16.10 -1.10 -7.68
N LEU A 245 15.43 -2.17 -7.24
CA LEU A 245 14.92 -2.29 -5.88
C LEU A 245 16.05 -2.39 -4.84
N GLU A 246 17.11 -3.15 -5.14
CA GLU A 246 18.30 -3.21 -4.30
C GLU A 246 19.04 -1.88 -4.24
N GLN A 247 19.12 -1.16 -5.38
CA GLN A 247 19.69 0.19 -5.40
C GLN A 247 18.87 1.14 -4.52
N TRP A 248 17.54 1.06 -4.61
CA TRP A 248 16.65 1.87 -3.81
C TRP A 248 16.77 1.58 -2.30
N HIS A 249 16.85 0.31 -1.89
CA HIS A 249 17.12 -0.03 -0.48
C HIS A 249 18.48 0.48 0.01
N ARG A 250 19.52 0.45 -0.84
CA ARG A 250 20.84 1.02 -0.50
C ARG A 250 20.77 2.54 -0.33
N GLU A 251 20.04 3.23 -1.20
CA GLU A 251 19.85 4.69 -1.12
C GLU A 251 18.99 5.08 0.10
N GLU A 252 17.95 4.30 0.44
CA GLU A 252 17.13 4.52 1.64
C GLU A 252 17.93 4.29 2.93
N GLN A 253 18.82 3.29 2.96
CA GLN A 253 19.74 3.11 4.09
C GLN A 253 20.70 4.29 4.23
N LYS A 254 21.32 4.74 3.13
CA LYS A 254 22.21 5.92 3.14
C LYS A 254 21.51 7.21 3.56
N ALA A 255 20.25 7.40 3.15
CA ALA A 255 19.48 8.59 3.52
C ALA A 255 19.12 8.61 5.01
N ASN A 256 19.01 7.45 5.67
CA ASN A 256 18.71 7.37 7.09
C ASN A 256 19.96 7.42 7.99
N GLU A 257 21.16 7.28 7.43
CA GLU A 257 22.43 7.31 8.18
C GLU A 257 22.72 8.69 8.78
N TYR A 258 22.37 9.79 8.10
CA TYR A 258 22.67 11.15 8.56
C TYR A 258 21.40 11.94 8.86
N GLN A 259 21.33 12.56 10.02
CA GLN A 259 20.18 13.33 10.47
C GLN A 259 20.64 14.60 11.21
N GLN A 260 19.78 15.62 11.28
CA GLN A 260 20.00 16.81 12.10
C GLN A 260 19.19 16.73 13.38
N ASP A 261 19.81 17.12 14.50
CA ASP A 261 19.11 17.29 15.77
C ASP A 261 18.32 18.61 15.81
N GLU A 262 17.64 18.87 16.94
CA GLU A 262 16.85 20.10 17.14
C GLU A 262 17.68 21.39 17.11
N ASN A 263 19.01 21.28 17.27
CA ASN A 263 19.95 22.40 17.21
C ASN A 263 20.59 22.56 15.83
N GLY A 264 20.24 21.71 14.86
CA GLY A 264 20.82 21.70 13.51
C GLY A 264 22.19 21.03 13.44
N GLN A 265 22.60 20.28 14.45
CA GLN A 265 23.84 19.51 14.45
C GLN A 265 23.64 18.18 13.73
N TRP A 266 24.52 17.87 12.77
CA TRP A 266 24.49 16.60 12.07
C TRP A 266 25.02 15.46 12.95
N TYR A 267 24.37 14.30 12.85
CA TYR A 267 24.85 13.06 13.43
C TYR A 267 24.70 11.90 12.44
N HIS A 268 25.60 10.93 12.57
CA HIS A 268 25.59 9.66 11.85
C HIS A 268 25.18 8.54 12.83
N GLU A 269 24.11 7.81 12.53
CA GLU A 269 23.67 6.66 13.33
C GLU A 269 24.28 5.34 12.82
N ILE A 270 25.13 4.72 13.64
CA ILE A 270 25.72 3.41 13.35
C ILE A 270 25.30 2.44 14.45
N ASN A 271 24.56 1.38 14.10
CA ASN A 271 24.09 0.35 15.04
C ASN A 271 23.34 0.91 16.27
N GLY A 272 22.50 1.93 16.06
CA GLY A 272 21.71 2.55 17.13
C GLY A 272 22.49 3.53 18.03
N SER A 273 23.73 3.88 17.66
CA SER A 273 24.52 4.90 18.35
C SER A 273 24.72 6.11 17.44
N ALA A 274 24.40 7.31 17.92
CA ALA A 274 24.57 8.56 17.20
C ALA A 274 25.96 9.16 17.43
N TYR A 275 26.67 9.45 16.34
CA TYR A 275 27.99 10.09 16.35
C TYR A 275 27.90 11.48 15.71
N PRO A 276 28.33 12.55 16.40
CA PRO A 276 28.27 13.89 15.83
C PRO A 276 29.25 14.02 14.65
N VAL A 277 28.81 14.71 13.59
CA VAL A 277 29.64 15.03 12.43
C VAL A 277 29.44 16.50 12.04
N ASP A 278 30.45 17.12 11.45
CA ASP A 278 30.36 18.54 11.06
C ASP A 278 29.42 18.76 9.86
N ALA A 279 29.40 17.81 8.93
CA ALA A 279 28.51 17.77 7.78
C ALA A 279 28.45 16.33 7.23
N PRO A 280 27.38 15.95 6.49
CA PRO A 280 27.35 14.69 5.76
C PRO A 280 28.38 14.69 4.63
N PRO A 281 28.78 13.52 4.11
CA PRO A 281 29.66 13.40 2.94
C PRO A 281 29.15 14.21 1.75
N ALA A 282 30.06 14.73 0.92
CA ALA A 282 29.71 15.60 -0.22
C ALA A 282 28.89 14.89 -1.32
N ASP A 283 28.88 13.57 -1.31
CA ASP A 283 28.10 12.68 -2.16
C ASP A 283 26.80 12.18 -1.50
N TRP A 284 26.45 12.72 -0.32
CA TRP A 284 25.18 12.45 0.34
C TRP A 284 24.03 13.20 -0.37
N PRO A 285 22.92 12.51 -0.70
CA PRO A 285 21.85 13.03 -1.57
C PRO A 285 21.06 14.20 -0.99
#